data_AF-A0A0R3R307-F1
#
_entry.id   AF-A0A0R3R307-F1
#
_cell.length_a   1.000
_cell.length_b   1.000
_cell.length_c   1.000
_cell.angle_alpha   90.00
_cell.angle_beta   90.00
_cell.angle_gamma   90.00
#
_symmetry.space_group_name_H-M   'P 1'
#
loop_
_entity.id
_entity.type
_entity.pdbx_description
1 polymer ?
#
loop_
_entity_poly.entity_id
_entity_poly.type
_entity_poly.pdbx_seq_one_letter_code
_entity_poly.pdbx_strand_id
1 'polypeptide(L)'
;IIYNQVENLRDQLQDTTSRLGETRSENERLRCLFLSSDAQGLSQLRRSLTAAEEDVIRKREEMETLRKQLATPTQESDQQYEIRYKQIVEQFTNLLKVQVGALSRFVHCQTGSIEYAELRQCVDQLIRRVAGLDEVTQMDSKMNLIEETLNNVSEAYEKVSKVLIRTQREVQEKEVHMEHSSPDDIADEVQDLENELEEIQAAHAEEMESMQSKYEYQLKLLRERLEHEEHRRKKAQEELQTLNSLNDHSLSTMKKTHEEMLAEQRRQYEEEIAALHKEHAAELQEEKKATRMALDAVQRAHDAELKNINEKVRSISGNNISSSQTNISAEPRIDVQSTRQSKMLEQMSTELAQLSALYSAKCLENSQLDEKMSLLLADKENQSSLNDVETQNRRLHRELRQKDIIIEELRQTVAFLERRTADLTGEELPVKYGRFIFSNVLCECNSDQIKLRIT
;
A
#
# COMPACT_ATOMS: atom_id res chain seq x y z
N ILE A 1 14.86 27.98 7.36
CA ILE A 1 13.85 27.04 6.79
C ILE A 1 14.50 26.12 5.76
N ILE A 2 14.82 26.60 4.55
CA ILE A 2 15.43 25.77 3.49
C ILE A 2 16.71 25.05 3.95
N TYR A 3 17.61 25.75 4.65
CA TYR A 3 18.86 25.16 5.17
C TYR A 3 18.60 23.94 6.07
N ASN A 4 17.73 24.07 7.08
CA ASN A 4 17.34 22.97 7.97
C ASN A 4 16.66 21.80 7.24
N GLN A 5 15.94 22.06 6.14
CA GLN A 5 15.37 20.97 5.31
C GLN A 5 16.46 20.23 4.54
N VAL A 6 17.45 20.93 3.98
CA VAL A 6 18.61 20.32 3.29
C VAL A 6 19.48 19.53 4.26
N GLU A 7 19.66 20.02 5.49
CA GLU A 7 20.41 19.35 6.55
C GLU A 7 19.68 18.07 7.01
N ASN A 8 18.38 18.15 7.31
CA ASN A 8 17.57 16.98 7.65
C ASN A 8 17.55 15.91 6.54
N LEU A 9 17.49 16.33 5.27
CA LEU A 9 17.59 15.41 4.13
C LEU A 9 18.97 14.75 4.01
N ARG A 10 20.06 15.45 4.36
CA ARG A 10 21.40 14.83 4.44
C ARG A 10 21.47 13.80 5.55
N ASP A 11 20.92 14.08 6.73
CA ASP A 11 20.91 13.14 7.85
C ASP A 11 20.11 11.87 7.52
N GLN A 12 18.95 12.01 6.86
CA GLN A 12 18.17 10.86 6.36
C GLN A 12 18.95 10.04 5.31
N LEU A 13 19.71 10.70 4.43
CA LEU A 13 20.52 10.04 3.40
C LEU A 13 21.75 9.33 4.01
N GLN A 14 22.32 9.90 5.08
CA GLN A 14 23.38 9.31 5.88
C GLN A 14 22.89 8.06 6.65
N ASP A 15 21.72 8.13 7.29
CA ASP A 15 21.08 7.00 8.00
C ASP A 15 20.73 5.85 7.04
N THR A 16 20.05 6.16 5.94
CA THR A 16 19.70 5.15 4.92
C THR A 16 20.93 4.49 4.31
N THR A 17 22.00 5.24 4.04
CA THR A 17 23.28 4.69 3.55
C THR A 17 23.91 3.75 4.60
N SER A 18 23.86 4.11 5.88
CA SER A 18 24.41 3.30 6.98
C SER A 18 23.66 1.98 7.12
N ARG A 19 22.33 2.03 7.14
CA ARG A 19 21.44 0.86 7.20
C ARG A 19 21.57 -0.06 5.98
N LEU A 20 21.84 0.50 4.79
CA LEU A 20 22.15 -0.28 3.60
C LEU A 20 23.49 -1.03 3.74
N GLY A 21 24.49 -0.40 4.35
CA GLY A 21 25.79 -1.01 4.68
C GLY A 21 25.65 -2.18 5.66
N GLU A 22 24.88 -2.01 6.73
CA GLU A 22 24.55 -3.08 7.69
C GLU A 22 23.86 -4.25 6.98
N THR A 23 22.82 -3.97 6.19
CA THR A 23 22.07 -4.97 5.40
C THR A 23 22.98 -5.76 4.46
N ARG A 24 23.96 -5.09 3.83
CA ARG A 24 24.95 -5.74 2.96
C ARG A 24 25.90 -6.65 3.74
N SER A 25 26.39 -6.20 4.90
CA SER A 25 27.27 -6.99 5.76
C SER A 25 26.57 -8.25 6.33
N GLU A 26 25.28 -8.13 6.66
CA GLU A 26 24.45 -9.24 7.12
C GLU A 26 24.19 -10.24 5.98
N ASN A 27 23.97 -9.78 4.75
CA ASN A 27 23.88 -10.67 3.58
C ASN A 27 25.17 -11.46 3.32
N GLU A 28 26.34 -10.83 3.46
CA GLU A 28 27.63 -11.50 3.36
C GLU A 28 27.77 -12.59 4.45
N ARG A 29 27.37 -12.28 5.70
CA ARG A 29 27.36 -13.21 6.84
C ARG A 29 26.43 -14.40 6.60
N LEU A 30 25.23 -14.17 6.06
CA LEU A 30 24.26 -15.22 5.73
C LEU A 30 24.75 -16.12 4.58
N ARG A 31 25.42 -15.56 3.56
CA ARG A 31 26.08 -16.35 2.51
C ARG A 31 27.14 -17.30 3.08
N CYS A 32 27.97 -16.82 4.01
CA CYS A 32 28.96 -17.68 4.68
C CYS A 32 28.30 -18.83 5.46
N LEU A 33 27.20 -18.58 6.16
CA LEU A 33 26.43 -19.63 6.87
C LEU A 33 25.72 -20.62 5.94
N PHE A 34 25.40 -20.22 4.71
CA PHE A 34 24.81 -21.10 3.69
C PHE A 34 25.86 -22.01 3.08
N LEU A 35 27.05 -21.48 2.80
CA LEU A 35 28.17 -22.23 2.23
C LEU A 35 28.80 -23.21 3.23
N SER A 36 28.68 -23.00 4.54
CA SER A 36 29.33 -23.87 5.53
C SER A 36 28.63 -25.22 5.75
N SER A 37 27.41 -25.43 5.23
CA SER A 37 26.62 -26.68 5.29
C SER A 37 26.32 -27.30 6.69
N ASP A 38 26.88 -26.75 7.76
CA ASP A 38 26.68 -27.23 9.13
C ASP A 38 25.22 -27.10 9.60
N ALA A 39 24.75 -28.07 10.37
CA ALA A 39 23.40 -28.07 10.93
C ALA A 39 23.09 -26.83 11.80
N GLN A 40 24.11 -26.26 12.47
CA GLN A 40 23.97 -24.98 13.16
C GLN A 40 23.77 -23.80 12.20
N GLY A 41 24.49 -23.76 11.08
CA GLY A 41 24.34 -22.74 10.04
C GLY A 41 22.93 -22.73 9.44
N LEU A 42 22.41 -23.91 9.09
CA LEU A 42 21.02 -24.09 8.65
C LEU A 42 20.00 -23.64 9.71
N SER A 43 20.22 -23.92 10.99
CA SER A 43 19.34 -23.46 12.09
C SER A 43 19.35 -21.93 12.27
N GLN A 44 20.47 -21.28 11.93
CA GLN A 44 20.65 -19.85 12.06
C GLN A 44 20.08 -19.11 10.84
N LEU A 45 20.26 -19.67 9.64
CA LEU A 45 19.61 -19.22 8.41
C LEU A 45 18.09 -19.28 8.52
N ARG A 46 17.51 -20.37 9.04
CA ARG A 46 16.06 -20.45 9.26
C ARG A 46 15.55 -19.34 10.19
N ARG A 47 16.26 -19.06 11.29
CA ARG A 47 15.90 -17.95 12.20
C ARG A 47 16.03 -16.57 11.55
N SER A 48 17.10 -16.33 10.78
CA SER A 48 17.28 -15.09 10.03
C SER A 48 16.24 -14.92 8.91
N LEU A 49 15.82 -16.01 8.26
CA LEU A 49 14.75 -16.00 7.27
C LEU A 49 13.41 -15.62 7.91
N THR A 50 13.01 -16.26 9.01
CA THR A 50 11.78 -15.92 9.74
C THR A 50 11.77 -14.47 10.22
N ALA A 51 12.90 -13.97 10.74
CA ALA A 51 13.01 -12.56 11.14
C ALA A 51 12.87 -11.58 9.96
N ALA A 52 13.36 -11.94 8.77
CA ALA A 52 13.19 -11.16 7.54
C ALA A 52 11.76 -11.24 6.99
N GLU A 53 11.11 -12.40 7.06
CA GLU A 53 9.69 -12.58 6.71
C GLU A 53 8.79 -11.71 7.59
N GLU A 54 9.01 -11.69 8.91
CA GLU A 54 8.32 -10.81 9.85
C GLU A 54 8.53 -9.32 9.55
N ASP A 55 9.74 -8.90 9.14
CA ASP A 55 9.99 -7.50 8.80
C ASP A 55 9.34 -7.08 7.47
N VAL A 56 9.29 -7.99 6.49
CA VAL A 56 8.54 -7.77 5.23
C VAL A 56 7.04 -7.65 5.51
N ILE A 57 6.48 -8.42 6.45
CA ILE A 57 5.08 -8.30 6.87
C ILE A 57 4.83 -6.94 7.50
N ARG A 58 5.62 -6.53 8.51
CA ARG A 58 5.54 -5.19 9.13
C ARG A 58 5.64 -4.06 8.11
N LYS A 59 6.56 -4.17 7.13
CA LYS A 59 6.73 -3.16 6.07
C LYS A 59 5.56 -3.12 5.08
N ARG A 60 4.89 -4.25 4.82
CA ARG A 60 3.64 -4.28 4.06
C ARG A 60 2.50 -3.59 4.82
N GLU A 61 2.39 -3.81 6.13
CA GLU A 61 1.39 -3.15 6.97
C GLU A 61 1.63 -1.64 7.10
N GLU A 62 2.88 -1.21 7.27
CA GLU A 62 3.26 0.21 7.18
C GLU A 62 2.87 0.80 5.82
N MET A 63 3.20 0.12 4.70
CA MET A 63 2.79 0.54 3.36
C MET A 63 1.26 0.59 3.19
N GLU A 64 0.51 -0.36 3.75
CA GLU A 64 -0.95 -0.42 3.71
C GLU A 64 -1.58 0.72 4.53
N THR A 65 -1.01 1.06 5.69
CA THR A 65 -1.46 2.20 6.51
C THR A 65 -1.13 3.54 5.86
N LEU A 66 0.08 3.70 5.30
CA LEU A 66 0.45 4.87 4.49
C LEU A 66 -0.45 5.00 3.26
N ARG A 67 -0.75 3.90 2.55
CA ARG A 67 -1.68 3.88 1.42
C ARG A 67 -3.09 4.30 1.82
N LYS A 68 -3.59 3.87 2.99
CA LYS A 68 -4.88 4.33 3.53
C LYS A 68 -4.86 5.83 3.84
N GLN A 69 -3.79 6.33 4.47
CA GLN A 69 -3.58 7.76 4.72
C GLN A 69 -3.42 8.61 3.45
N LEU A 70 -2.91 8.01 2.35
CA LEU A 70 -2.80 8.62 1.02
C LEU A 70 -4.05 8.46 0.14
N ALA A 71 -5.02 7.63 0.55
CA ALA A 71 -6.32 7.51 -0.12
C ALA A 71 -7.36 8.52 0.42
N THR A 72 -7.27 8.86 1.71
CA THR A 72 -8.09 9.90 2.37
C THR A 72 -7.92 11.36 1.91
N PRO A 73 -6.75 11.86 1.42
CA PRO A 73 -6.56 13.30 1.19
C PRO A 73 -7.37 13.84 0.00
N THR A 74 -7.65 13.00 -0.99
CA THR A 74 -8.39 13.39 -2.21
C THR A 74 -9.81 13.85 -1.88
N GLN A 75 -10.47 13.16 -0.94
CA GLN A 75 -11.87 13.44 -0.61
C GLN A 75 -12.01 14.75 0.18
N GLU A 76 -11.02 15.10 1.00
CA GLU A 76 -10.96 16.40 1.69
C GLU A 76 -10.64 17.53 0.71
N SER A 77 -9.73 17.33 -0.26
CA SER A 77 -9.44 18.34 -1.27
C SER A 77 -10.64 18.64 -2.16
N ASP A 78 -11.34 17.60 -2.65
CA ASP A 78 -12.50 17.76 -3.53
C ASP A 78 -13.66 18.49 -2.84
N GLN A 79 -13.93 18.16 -1.57
CA GLN A 79 -14.90 18.90 -0.75
C GLN A 79 -14.48 20.36 -0.53
N GLN A 80 -13.18 20.62 -0.32
CA GLN A 80 -12.67 21.98 -0.14
C GLN A 80 -12.77 22.81 -1.44
N TYR A 81 -12.59 22.20 -2.61
CA TYR A 81 -12.86 22.84 -3.90
C TYR A 81 -14.35 23.15 -4.08
N GLU A 82 -15.24 22.21 -3.76
CA GLU A 82 -16.69 22.41 -3.90
C GLU A 82 -17.22 23.52 -2.96
N ILE A 83 -16.73 23.58 -1.71
CA ILE A 83 -17.04 24.65 -0.75
C ILE A 83 -16.54 26.00 -1.27
N ARG A 84 -15.30 26.07 -1.76
CA ARG A 84 -14.73 27.31 -2.30
C ARG A 84 -15.48 27.79 -3.54
N TYR A 85 -15.89 26.88 -4.42
CA TYR A 85 -16.68 27.22 -5.61
C TYR A 85 -18.06 27.79 -5.25
N LYS A 86 -18.77 27.18 -4.28
CA LYS A 86 -20.05 27.71 -3.76
C LYS A 86 -19.89 29.13 -3.20
N GLN A 87 -18.84 29.39 -2.43
CA GLN A 87 -18.52 30.73 -1.90
C GLN A 87 -18.28 31.76 -3.01
N ILE A 88 -17.57 31.39 -4.09
CA ILE A 88 -17.30 32.26 -5.24
C ILE A 88 -18.60 32.62 -5.98
N VAL A 89 -19.46 31.63 -6.25
CA VAL A 89 -20.77 31.82 -6.90
C VAL A 89 -21.67 32.75 -6.07
N GLU A 90 -21.66 32.61 -4.75
CA GLU A 90 -22.41 33.49 -3.84
C GLU A 90 -21.84 34.91 -3.81
N GLN A 91 -20.52 35.08 -3.80
CA GLN A 91 -19.86 36.39 -3.88
C GLN A 91 -20.21 37.14 -5.18
N PHE A 92 -20.17 36.48 -6.34
CA PHE A 92 -20.59 37.10 -7.60
C PHE A 92 -22.08 37.45 -7.62
N THR A 93 -22.94 36.58 -7.07
CA THR A 93 -24.39 36.86 -6.93
C THR A 93 -24.62 38.12 -6.09
N ASN A 94 -23.89 38.27 -4.97
CA ASN A 94 -23.99 39.44 -4.10
C ASN A 94 -23.41 40.71 -4.75
N LEU A 95 -22.30 40.61 -5.49
CA LEU A 95 -21.74 41.73 -6.26
C LEU A 95 -22.75 42.24 -7.31
N LEU A 96 -23.39 41.33 -8.05
CA LEU A 96 -24.44 41.67 -9.01
C LEU A 96 -25.63 42.39 -8.35
N LYS A 97 -26.09 41.91 -7.18
CA LYS A 97 -27.15 42.57 -6.39
C LYS A 97 -26.76 44.02 -6.02
N VAL A 98 -25.52 44.24 -5.59
CA VAL A 98 -25.02 45.59 -5.25
C VAL A 98 -24.90 46.48 -6.47
N GLN A 99 -24.30 45.99 -7.57
CA GLN A 99 -24.10 46.77 -8.80
C GLN A 99 -25.42 47.15 -9.48
N VAL A 100 -26.34 46.18 -9.65
CA VAL A 100 -27.67 46.45 -10.22
C VAL A 100 -28.50 47.34 -9.29
N GLY A 101 -28.38 47.18 -7.97
CA GLY A 101 -29.01 48.09 -7.00
C GLY A 101 -28.46 49.52 -7.07
N ALA A 102 -27.17 49.70 -7.34
CA ALA A 102 -26.55 51.01 -7.54
C ALA A 102 -26.99 51.66 -8.86
N LEU A 103 -26.96 50.91 -9.97
CA LEU A 103 -27.50 51.32 -11.28
C LEU A 103 -28.97 51.73 -11.16
N SER A 104 -29.79 50.92 -10.48
CA SER A 104 -31.22 51.20 -10.27
C SER A 104 -31.43 52.53 -9.58
N ARG A 105 -30.75 52.77 -8.44
CA ARG A 105 -30.82 54.07 -7.74
C ARG A 105 -30.40 55.22 -8.63
N PHE A 106 -29.23 55.13 -9.26
CA PHE A 106 -28.70 56.22 -10.11
C PHE A 106 -29.65 56.58 -11.26
N VAL A 107 -30.08 55.58 -12.04
CA VAL A 107 -30.91 55.78 -13.23
C VAL A 107 -32.35 56.24 -12.86
N HIS A 108 -32.91 55.78 -11.73
CA HIS A 108 -34.24 56.20 -11.28
C HIS A 108 -34.26 57.58 -10.59
N CYS A 109 -33.14 58.02 -10.01
CA CYS A 109 -32.99 59.40 -9.54
C CYS A 109 -33.04 60.43 -10.68
N GLN A 110 -32.71 60.05 -11.92
CA GLN A 110 -32.78 60.91 -13.11
C GLN A 110 -34.20 60.98 -13.72
N THR A 111 -35.22 61.08 -12.86
CA THR A 111 -36.60 60.74 -13.22
C THR A 111 -37.17 61.58 -14.37
N GLY A 112 -36.71 62.84 -14.50
CA GLY A 112 -37.14 63.79 -15.53
C GLY A 112 -36.39 63.75 -16.88
N SER A 113 -35.29 63.01 -17.01
CA SER A 113 -34.57 62.91 -18.31
C SER A 113 -35.08 61.73 -19.15
N ILE A 114 -35.48 62.04 -20.38
CA ILE A 114 -35.96 61.08 -21.39
C ILE A 114 -34.83 60.13 -21.82
N GLU A 115 -33.58 60.60 -21.83
CA GLU A 115 -32.40 59.81 -22.24
C GLU A 115 -32.18 58.57 -21.37
N TYR A 116 -32.65 58.59 -20.12
CA TYR A 116 -32.57 57.47 -19.19
C TYR A 116 -33.77 56.51 -19.27
N ALA A 117 -34.77 56.75 -20.15
CA ALA A 117 -35.99 55.94 -20.17
C ALA A 117 -35.75 54.48 -20.61
N GLU A 118 -35.02 54.27 -21.71
CA GLU A 118 -34.64 52.93 -22.20
C GLU A 118 -33.72 52.22 -21.20
N LEU A 119 -32.84 52.99 -20.55
CA LEU A 119 -31.90 52.50 -19.55
C LEU A 119 -32.61 52.05 -18.25
N ARG A 120 -33.68 52.74 -17.82
CA ARG A 120 -34.56 52.27 -16.72
C ARG A 120 -35.11 50.87 -17.04
N GLN A 121 -35.69 50.70 -18.22
CA GLN A 121 -36.27 49.42 -18.65
C GLN A 121 -35.21 48.29 -18.73
N CYS A 122 -33.98 48.61 -19.13
CA CYS A 122 -32.85 47.67 -19.13
C CYS A 122 -32.45 47.27 -17.70
N VAL A 123 -32.32 48.24 -16.78
CA VAL A 123 -32.00 47.97 -15.38
C VAL A 123 -33.12 47.20 -14.66
N ASP A 124 -34.39 47.45 -14.97
CA ASP A 124 -35.53 46.69 -14.43
C ASP A 124 -35.59 45.24 -14.91
N GLN A 125 -34.97 44.93 -16.05
CA GLN A 125 -34.76 43.55 -16.50
C GLN A 125 -33.58 42.91 -15.75
N LEU A 126 -32.51 43.67 -15.50
CA LEU A 126 -31.38 43.21 -14.67
C LEU A 126 -31.79 42.90 -13.23
N ILE A 127 -32.61 43.74 -12.60
CA ILE A 127 -33.14 43.48 -11.25
C ILE A 127 -33.86 42.13 -11.19
N ARG A 128 -34.72 41.84 -12.19
CA ARG A 128 -35.46 40.58 -12.26
C ARG A 128 -34.55 39.37 -12.54
N ARG A 129 -33.55 39.51 -13.43
CA ARG A 129 -32.56 38.44 -13.67
C ARG A 129 -31.73 38.14 -12.42
N VAL A 130 -31.24 39.17 -11.73
CA VAL A 130 -30.45 39.01 -10.50
C VAL A 130 -31.27 38.42 -9.34
N ALA A 131 -32.56 38.76 -9.23
CA ALA A 131 -33.45 38.11 -8.26
C ALA A 131 -33.64 36.60 -8.57
N GLY A 132 -33.79 36.24 -9.85
CA GLY A 132 -33.90 34.84 -10.27
C GLY A 132 -32.64 33.99 -10.06
N LEU A 133 -31.46 34.58 -9.84
CA LEU A 133 -30.24 33.83 -9.53
C LEU A 133 -30.35 33.04 -8.23
N ASP A 134 -31.18 33.45 -7.27
CA ASP A 134 -31.38 32.74 -6.01
C ASP A 134 -32.22 31.45 -6.19
N GLU A 135 -33.04 31.37 -7.25
CA GLU A 135 -33.90 30.22 -7.55
C GLU A 135 -33.15 29.08 -8.29
N VAL A 136 -32.00 29.38 -8.89
CA VAL A 136 -31.19 28.38 -9.62
C VAL A 136 -30.36 27.54 -8.66
N THR A 137 -30.69 26.25 -8.55
CA THR A 137 -30.04 25.29 -7.64
C THR A 137 -28.85 24.55 -8.25
N GLN A 138 -28.77 24.43 -9.57
CA GLN A 138 -27.62 23.84 -10.26
C GLN A 138 -26.49 24.87 -10.39
N MET A 139 -25.29 24.51 -9.93
CA MET A 139 -24.15 25.42 -9.85
C MET A 139 -23.62 25.86 -11.22
N ASP A 140 -23.51 24.94 -12.19
CA ASP A 140 -22.93 25.26 -13.51
C ASP A 140 -23.85 26.18 -14.33
N SER A 141 -25.16 25.94 -14.30
CA SER A 141 -26.14 26.82 -14.95
C SER A 141 -26.26 28.17 -14.23
N LYS A 142 -26.11 28.21 -12.90
CA LYS A 142 -26.02 29.46 -12.14
C LYS A 142 -24.78 30.27 -12.51
N MET A 143 -23.62 29.65 -12.69
CA MET A 143 -22.39 30.33 -13.08
C MET A 143 -22.50 30.94 -14.50
N ASN A 144 -23.02 30.19 -15.47
CA ASN A 144 -23.26 30.70 -16.83
C ASN A 144 -24.23 31.90 -16.83
N LEU A 145 -25.28 31.84 -16.00
CA LEU A 145 -26.26 32.93 -15.86
C LEU A 145 -25.69 34.16 -15.13
N ILE A 146 -24.76 33.96 -14.18
CA ILE A 146 -23.96 35.04 -13.57
C ILE A 146 -23.08 35.72 -14.62
N GLU A 147 -22.39 34.96 -15.47
CA GLU A 147 -21.55 35.50 -16.54
C GLU A 147 -22.37 36.31 -17.57
N GLU A 148 -23.49 35.76 -18.04
CA GLU A 148 -24.41 36.51 -18.91
C GLU A 148 -24.87 37.80 -18.21
N THR A 149 -25.26 37.72 -16.93
CA THR A 149 -25.74 38.89 -16.18
C THR A 149 -24.65 39.94 -15.96
N LEU A 150 -23.39 39.55 -15.69
CA LEU A 150 -22.23 40.45 -15.61
C LEU A 150 -22.01 41.21 -16.92
N ASN A 151 -22.09 40.52 -18.07
CA ASN A 151 -21.97 41.15 -19.38
C ASN A 151 -23.08 42.19 -19.62
N ASN A 152 -24.34 41.85 -19.30
CA ASN A 152 -25.45 42.80 -19.41
C ASN A 152 -25.31 44.00 -18.43
N VAL A 153 -24.75 43.79 -17.24
CA VAL A 153 -24.43 44.89 -16.28
C VAL A 153 -23.33 45.80 -16.83
N SER A 154 -22.29 45.24 -17.44
CA SER A 154 -21.22 46.00 -18.11
C SER A 154 -21.78 46.89 -19.23
N GLU A 155 -22.65 46.33 -20.08
CA GLU A 155 -23.34 47.08 -21.14
C GLU A 155 -24.22 48.21 -20.58
N ALA A 156 -24.88 47.99 -19.43
CA ALA A 156 -25.66 49.02 -18.75
C ALA A 156 -24.77 50.17 -18.21
N TYR A 157 -23.60 49.88 -17.64
CA TYR A 157 -22.62 50.91 -17.25
C TYR A 157 -22.06 51.67 -18.47
N GLU A 158 -21.82 50.99 -19.60
CA GLU A 158 -21.39 51.65 -20.83
C GLU A 158 -22.48 52.59 -21.38
N LYS A 159 -23.75 52.20 -21.29
CA LYS A 159 -24.90 53.06 -21.63
C LYS A 159 -25.01 54.27 -20.68
N VAL A 160 -24.83 54.09 -19.38
CA VAL A 160 -24.72 55.20 -18.40
C VAL A 160 -23.63 56.19 -18.84
N SER A 161 -22.43 55.70 -19.13
CA SER A 161 -21.28 56.53 -19.55
C SER A 161 -21.59 57.32 -20.84
N LYS A 162 -22.18 56.66 -21.85
CA LYS A 162 -22.58 57.29 -23.12
C LYS A 162 -23.65 58.36 -22.95
N VAL A 163 -24.54 58.26 -21.96
CA VAL A 163 -25.51 59.33 -21.67
C VAL A 163 -24.81 60.48 -20.93
N LEU A 164 -24.05 60.18 -19.86
CA LEU A 164 -23.30 61.18 -19.10
C LEU A 164 -22.40 62.06 -19.97
N ILE A 165 -21.65 61.48 -20.91
CA ILE A 165 -20.75 62.23 -21.81
C ILE A 165 -21.53 63.17 -22.74
N ARG A 166 -22.74 62.80 -23.18
CA ARG A 166 -23.60 63.69 -23.97
C ARG A 166 -24.10 64.86 -23.12
N THR A 167 -24.67 64.56 -21.95
CA THR A 167 -25.15 65.59 -21.02
C THR A 167 -24.04 66.55 -20.59
N GLN A 168 -22.79 66.07 -20.43
CA GLN A 168 -21.64 66.89 -20.06
C GLN A 168 -21.15 67.80 -21.21
N ARG A 169 -21.18 67.32 -22.46
CA ARG A 169 -20.80 68.13 -23.63
C ARG A 169 -21.78 69.30 -23.86
N GLU A 170 -23.08 69.08 -23.65
CA GLU A 170 -24.12 70.12 -23.73
C GLU A 170 -24.02 71.19 -22.62
N VAL A 171 -23.27 70.90 -21.55
CA VAL A 171 -22.91 71.86 -20.50
C VAL A 171 -21.62 72.61 -20.88
N GLN A 172 -20.57 71.91 -21.33
CA GLN A 172 -19.31 72.54 -21.74
C GLN A 172 -19.47 73.49 -22.94
N GLU A 173 -20.32 73.19 -23.93
CA GLU A 173 -20.59 74.11 -25.05
C GLU A 173 -21.17 75.48 -24.62
N LYS A 174 -21.57 75.65 -23.35
CA LYS A 174 -22.01 76.93 -22.78
C LYS A 174 -20.95 77.68 -21.96
N GLU A 175 -19.80 77.07 -21.66
CA GLU A 175 -18.78 77.64 -20.77
C GLU A 175 -17.53 78.18 -21.51
N VAL A 176 -17.27 77.79 -22.76
CA VAL A 176 -16.06 78.19 -23.52
C VAL A 176 -16.10 79.63 -24.07
N HIS A 177 -16.49 80.61 -23.25
CA HIS A 177 -16.61 82.03 -23.67
C HIS A 177 -15.98 83.08 -22.72
N MET A 178 -15.23 82.67 -21.70
CA MET A 178 -14.36 83.58 -20.95
C MET A 178 -13.04 82.90 -20.55
N GLU A 179 -11.95 83.21 -21.26
CA GLU A 179 -10.83 84.03 -20.77
C GLU A 179 -9.71 84.09 -21.83
N HIS A 180 -8.93 85.18 -21.84
CA HIS A 180 -7.81 85.40 -22.76
C HIS A 180 -6.51 85.55 -21.96
N SER A 181 -5.71 84.48 -21.88
CA SER A 181 -4.32 84.52 -21.42
C SER A 181 -3.40 85.19 -22.45
N SER A 182 -2.24 85.71 -22.02
CA SER A 182 -1.29 86.33 -22.94
C SER A 182 -0.46 85.27 -23.70
N PRO A 183 0.03 85.55 -24.92
CA PRO A 183 0.70 84.55 -25.74
C PRO A 183 2.07 84.09 -25.19
N ASP A 184 2.73 84.89 -24.34
CA ASP A 184 3.98 84.48 -23.70
C ASP A 184 3.72 83.54 -22.51
N ASP A 185 2.68 83.81 -21.69
CA ASP A 185 2.27 82.90 -20.59
C ASP A 185 1.91 81.50 -21.13
N ILE A 186 1.24 81.45 -22.29
CA ILE A 186 0.86 80.20 -22.97
C ILE A 186 2.11 79.46 -23.49
N ALA A 187 3.17 80.16 -23.89
CA ALA A 187 4.39 79.53 -24.40
C ALA A 187 5.19 78.87 -23.27
N ASP A 188 5.29 79.54 -22.12
CA ASP A 188 5.94 78.97 -20.93
C ASP A 188 5.12 77.78 -20.39
N GLU A 189 3.78 77.88 -20.32
CA GLU A 189 2.90 76.78 -19.90
C GLU A 189 2.99 75.56 -20.84
N VAL A 190 3.09 75.76 -22.17
CA VAL A 190 3.32 74.68 -23.13
C VAL A 190 4.69 74.02 -22.91
N GLN A 191 5.75 74.80 -22.65
CA GLN A 191 7.09 74.25 -22.42
C GLN A 191 7.15 73.41 -21.13
N ASP A 192 6.49 73.86 -20.06
CA ASP A 192 6.38 73.11 -18.81
C ASP A 192 5.57 71.81 -18.99
N LEU A 193 4.48 71.84 -19.75
CA LEU A 193 3.69 70.65 -20.10
C LEU A 193 4.46 69.67 -21.00
N GLU A 194 5.30 70.15 -21.91
CA GLU A 194 6.20 69.31 -22.72
C GLU A 194 7.25 68.61 -21.84
N ASN A 195 7.82 69.33 -20.87
CA ASN A 195 8.77 68.77 -19.90
C ASN A 195 8.12 67.71 -19.00
N GLU A 196 6.92 67.98 -18.48
CA GLU A 196 6.15 67.02 -17.66
C GLU A 196 5.77 65.77 -18.49
N LEU A 197 5.42 65.94 -19.77
CA LEU A 197 5.18 64.82 -20.68
C LEU A 197 6.42 63.96 -20.93
N GLU A 198 7.61 64.56 -21.04
CA GLU A 198 8.87 63.81 -21.20
C GLU A 198 9.24 63.06 -19.91
N GLU A 199 9.06 63.68 -18.73
CA GLU A 199 9.29 63.02 -17.43
C GLU A 199 8.32 61.84 -17.22
N ILE A 200 7.03 62.01 -17.51
CA ILE A 200 6.03 60.93 -17.43
C ILE A 200 6.37 59.80 -18.41
N GLN A 201 6.81 60.11 -19.64
CA GLN A 201 7.21 59.11 -20.62
C GLN A 201 8.45 58.33 -20.18
N ALA A 202 9.45 59.00 -19.62
CA ALA A 202 10.65 58.37 -19.07
C ALA A 202 10.31 57.45 -17.88
N ALA A 203 9.54 57.95 -16.90
CA ALA A 203 9.12 57.16 -15.75
C ALA A 203 8.30 55.92 -16.13
N HIS A 204 7.39 56.05 -17.11
CA HIS A 204 6.63 54.91 -17.63
C HIS A 204 7.52 53.90 -18.38
N ALA A 205 8.54 54.37 -19.12
CA ALA A 205 9.50 53.48 -19.78
C ALA A 205 10.34 52.69 -18.75
N GLU A 206 10.82 53.35 -17.69
CA GLU A 206 11.54 52.70 -16.59
C GLU A 206 10.64 51.70 -15.82
N GLU A 207 9.37 52.02 -15.58
CA GLU A 207 8.43 51.07 -14.95
C GLU A 207 8.21 49.84 -15.84
N MET A 208 8.05 50.03 -17.15
CA MET A 208 7.90 48.94 -18.11
C MET A 208 9.15 48.05 -18.19
N GLU A 209 10.35 48.62 -18.21
CA GLU A 209 11.61 47.85 -18.15
C GLU A 209 11.76 47.12 -16.81
N SER A 210 11.43 47.77 -15.70
CA SER A 210 11.41 47.18 -14.35
C SER A 210 10.45 46.00 -14.26
N MET A 211 9.25 46.09 -14.85
CA MET A 211 8.30 44.98 -14.94
C MET A 211 8.83 43.85 -15.85
N GLN A 212 9.35 44.16 -17.03
CA GLN A 212 9.93 43.15 -17.94
C GLN A 212 11.06 42.38 -17.27
N SER A 213 12.00 43.07 -16.60
CA SER A 213 13.11 42.46 -15.86
C SER A 213 12.63 41.53 -14.73
N LYS A 214 11.60 41.94 -13.98
CA LYS A 214 10.98 41.08 -12.94
C LYS A 214 10.38 39.81 -13.55
N TYR A 215 9.66 39.90 -14.66
CA TYR A 215 9.07 38.74 -15.34
C TYR A 215 10.14 37.84 -15.97
N GLU A 216 11.18 38.39 -16.59
CA GLU A 216 12.29 37.62 -17.16
C GLU A 216 13.06 36.86 -16.07
N TYR A 217 13.32 37.50 -14.93
CA TYR A 217 13.92 36.84 -13.76
C TYR A 217 13.05 35.72 -13.19
N GLN A 218 11.74 35.91 -13.08
CA GLN A 218 10.81 34.85 -12.67
C GLN A 218 10.79 33.69 -13.68
N LEU A 219 10.76 33.96 -14.98
CA LEU A 219 10.83 32.94 -16.03
C LEU A 219 12.15 32.17 -15.99
N LYS A 220 13.27 32.83 -15.72
CA LYS A 220 14.58 32.19 -15.54
C LYS A 220 14.58 31.23 -14.35
N LEU A 221 14.11 31.67 -13.17
CA LEU A 221 13.97 30.80 -11.99
C LEU A 221 13.08 29.58 -12.24
N LEU A 222 11.98 29.74 -13.00
CA LEU A 222 11.10 28.64 -13.36
C LEU A 222 11.76 27.65 -14.31
N ARG A 223 12.58 28.12 -15.27
CA ARG A 223 13.39 27.26 -16.17
C ARG A 223 14.45 26.48 -15.39
N GLU A 224 15.24 27.15 -14.55
CA GLU A 224 16.26 26.49 -13.70
C GLU A 224 15.63 25.44 -12.78
N ARG A 225 14.46 25.74 -12.18
CA ARG A 225 13.71 24.76 -11.38
C ARG A 225 13.24 23.56 -12.20
N LEU A 226 12.73 23.78 -13.42
CA LEU A 226 12.29 22.72 -14.33
C LEU A 226 13.46 21.83 -14.74
N GLU A 227 14.61 22.41 -15.09
CA GLU A 227 15.82 21.67 -15.44
C GLU A 227 16.32 20.83 -14.25
N HIS A 228 16.29 21.36 -13.03
CA HIS A 228 16.64 20.60 -11.83
C HIS A 228 15.66 19.46 -11.49
N GLU A 229 14.36 19.64 -11.72
CA GLU A 229 13.38 18.55 -11.64
C GLU A 229 13.66 17.47 -12.69
N GLU A 230 13.92 17.86 -13.94
CA GLU A 230 14.19 16.91 -15.03
C GLU A 230 15.49 16.11 -14.80
N HIS A 231 16.56 16.76 -14.31
CA HIS A 231 17.79 16.05 -13.94
C HIS A 231 17.56 15.04 -12.80
N ARG A 232 16.76 15.39 -11.78
CA ARG A 232 16.39 14.43 -10.72
C ARG A 232 15.54 13.29 -11.24
N ARG A 233 14.54 13.56 -12.09
CA ARG A 233 13.71 12.55 -12.75
C ARG A 233 14.55 11.58 -13.58
N LYS A 234 15.49 12.11 -14.37
CA LYS A 234 16.41 11.30 -15.19
C LYS A 234 17.31 10.42 -14.32
N LYS A 235 17.91 10.97 -13.26
CA LYS A 235 18.75 10.19 -12.33
C LYS A 235 17.97 9.07 -11.65
N ALA A 236 16.76 9.34 -11.18
CA ALA A 236 15.89 8.32 -10.58
C ALA A 236 15.49 7.22 -11.60
N GLN A 237 15.30 7.59 -12.87
CA GLN A 237 15.02 6.63 -13.94
C GLN A 237 16.24 5.74 -14.26
N GLU A 238 17.45 6.31 -14.25
CA GLU A 238 18.71 5.57 -14.40
C GLU A 238 18.93 4.61 -13.21
N GLU A 239 18.72 5.07 -11.97
CA GLU A 239 18.78 4.24 -10.76
C GLU A 239 17.78 3.08 -10.83
N LEU A 240 16.51 3.32 -11.21
CA LEU A 240 15.52 2.26 -11.43
C LEU A 240 15.91 1.28 -12.54
N GLN A 241 16.50 1.75 -13.64
CA GLN A 241 16.97 0.87 -14.71
C GLN A 241 18.11 -0.04 -14.26
N THR A 242 19.06 0.48 -13.45
CA THR A 242 20.12 -0.36 -12.87
C THR A 242 19.60 -1.37 -11.87
N LEU A 243 18.62 -1.00 -11.03
CA LEU A 243 17.98 -1.92 -10.08
C LEU A 243 17.21 -3.03 -10.80
N ASN A 244 16.47 -2.72 -11.87
CA ASN A 244 15.80 -3.74 -12.69
C ASN A 244 16.81 -4.70 -13.32
N SER A 245 17.89 -4.19 -13.93
CA SER A 245 18.94 -5.03 -14.52
C SER A 245 19.62 -5.97 -13.50
N LEU A 246 19.87 -5.47 -12.28
CA LEU A 246 20.41 -6.29 -11.18
C LEU A 246 19.39 -7.33 -10.69
N ASN A 247 18.11 -6.98 -10.61
CA ASN A 247 17.04 -7.90 -10.23
C ASN A 247 16.86 -9.01 -11.27
N ASP A 248 16.81 -8.67 -12.56
CA ASP A 248 16.74 -9.63 -13.66
C ASP A 248 17.93 -10.60 -13.66
N HIS A 249 19.15 -10.09 -13.42
CA HIS A 249 20.33 -10.93 -13.30
C HIS A 249 20.30 -11.84 -12.06
N SER A 250 19.86 -11.32 -10.91
CA SER A 250 19.68 -12.10 -9.67
C SER A 250 18.64 -13.21 -9.85
N LEU A 251 17.49 -12.89 -10.43
CA LEU A 251 16.38 -13.81 -10.68
C LEU A 251 16.73 -14.85 -11.75
N SER A 252 17.49 -14.48 -12.78
CA SER A 252 18.06 -15.42 -13.76
C SER A 252 19.06 -16.38 -13.10
N THR A 253 19.95 -15.87 -12.25
CA THR A 253 20.92 -16.68 -11.51
C THR A 253 20.22 -17.66 -10.56
N MET A 254 19.23 -17.18 -9.80
CA MET A 254 18.43 -18.01 -8.88
C MET A 254 17.68 -19.12 -9.62
N LYS A 255 17.02 -18.80 -10.76
CA LYS A 255 16.39 -19.81 -11.63
C LYS A 255 17.39 -20.87 -12.07
N LYS A 256 18.55 -20.47 -12.59
CA LYS A 256 19.62 -21.38 -13.02
C LYS A 256 20.09 -22.29 -11.88
N THR A 257 20.29 -21.76 -10.66
CA THR A 257 20.68 -22.59 -9.50
C THR A 257 19.58 -23.58 -9.07
N HIS A 258 18.30 -23.23 -9.22
CA HIS A 258 17.21 -24.17 -8.96
C HIS A 258 17.09 -25.25 -10.06
N GLU A 259 17.28 -24.88 -11.33
CA GLU A 259 17.33 -25.83 -12.44
C GLU A 259 18.49 -26.83 -12.28
N GLU A 260 19.68 -26.35 -11.91
CA GLU A 260 20.85 -27.17 -11.58
C GLU A 260 20.60 -28.10 -10.39
N MET A 261 20.00 -27.60 -9.30
CA MET A 261 19.64 -28.40 -8.13
C MET A 261 18.61 -29.50 -8.46
N LEU A 262 17.59 -29.18 -9.27
CA LEU A 262 16.58 -30.16 -9.70
C LEU A 262 17.16 -31.21 -10.66
N ALA A 263 18.10 -30.82 -11.53
CA ALA A 263 18.82 -31.75 -12.39
C ALA A 263 19.72 -32.70 -11.56
N GLU A 264 20.41 -32.17 -10.55
CA GLU A 264 21.25 -32.95 -9.65
C GLU A 264 20.44 -33.94 -8.79
N GLN A 265 19.28 -33.53 -8.25
CA GLN A 265 18.38 -34.46 -7.54
C GLN A 265 17.88 -35.59 -8.46
N ARG A 266 17.52 -35.29 -9.72
CA ARG A 266 17.13 -36.31 -10.70
C ARG A 266 18.27 -37.29 -10.95
N ARG A 267 19.50 -36.78 -11.16
CA ARG A 267 20.70 -37.61 -11.33
C ARG A 267 20.94 -38.51 -10.11
N GLN A 268 20.79 -38.01 -8.90
CA GLN A 268 20.95 -38.79 -7.67
C GLN A 268 19.93 -39.94 -7.57
N TYR A 269 18.65 -39.69 -7.89
CA TYR A 269 17.64 -40.76 -7.93
C TYR A 269 17.90 -41.78 -9.05
N GLU A 270 18.36 -41.34 -10.23
CA GLU A 270 18.75 -42.25 -11.31
C GLU A 270 19.94 -43.12 -10.93
N GLU A 271 20.93 -42.56 -10.22
CA GLU A 271 22.09 -43.28 -9.68
C GLU A 271 21.70 -44.26 -8.56
N GLU A 272 20.78 -43.88 -7.66
CA GLU A 272 20.25 -44.75 -6.60
C GLU A 272 19.45 -45.94 -7.19
N ILE A 273 18.58 -45.69 -8.17
CA ILE A 273 17.86 -46.74 -8.89
C ILE A 273 18.84 -47.68 -9.62
N ALA A 274 19.89 -47.14 -10.24
CA ALA A 274 20.92 -47.96 -10.90
C ALA A 274 21.74 -48.80 -9.90
N ALA A 275 22.03 -48.26 -8.71
CA ALA A 275 22.70 -48.98 -7.63
C ALA A 275 21.84 -50.14 -7.11
N LEU A 276 20.55 -49.88 -6.80
CA LEU A 276 19.60 -50.89 -6.34
C LEU A 276 19.41 -52.03 -7.36
N HIS A 277 19.30 -51.70 -8.65
CA HIS A 277 19.23 -52.73 -9.70
C HIS A 277 20.50 -53.59 -9.77
N LYS A 278 21.67 -53.01 -9.53
CA LYS A 278 22.96 -53.73 -9.50
C LYS A 278 23.09 -54.61 -8.26
N GLU A 279 22.65 -54.13 -7.10
CA GLU A 279 22.63 -54.89 -5.84
C GLU A 279 21.69 -56.10 -5.95
N HIS A 280 20.43 -55.89 -6.33
CA HIS A 280 19.46 -56.97 -6.56
C HIS A 280 19.95 -58.01 -7.60
N ALA A 281 20.65 -57.58 -8.66
CA ALA A 281 21.25 -58.50 -9.61
C ALA A 281 22.39 -59.35 -9.01
N ALA A 282 23.17 -58.79 -8.07
CA ALA A 282 24.22 -59.50 -7.34
C ALA A 282 23.64 -60.47 -6.29
N GLU A 283 22.63 -60.04 -5.52
CA GLU A 283 21.88 -60.88 -4.58
C GLU A 283 21.26 -62.09 -5.29
N LEU A 284 20.58 -61.87 -6.42
CA LEU A 284 20.00 -62.94 -7.24
C LEU A 284 21.06 -63.90 -7.78
N GLN A 285 22.30 -63.43 -8.02
CA GLN A 285 23.41 -64.30 -8.40
C GLN A 285 23.95 -65.12 -7.21
N GLU A 286 24.00 -64.54 -6.01
CA GLU A 286 24.37 -65.23 -4.78
C GLU A 286 23.33 -66.28 -4.39
N GLU A 287 22.04 -65.96 -4.44
CA GLU A 287 20.94 -66.92 -4.19
C GLU A 287 20.99 -68.10 -5.18
N LYS A 288 21.21 -67.85 -6.47
CA LYS A 288 21.41 -68.90 -7.49
C LYS A 288 22.62 -69.79 -7.18
N LYS A 289 23.69 -69.22 -6.62
CA LYS A 289 24.88 -69.97 -6.20
C LYS A 289 24.59 -70.80 -4.94
N ALA A 290 23.92 -70.24 -3.95
CA ALA A 290 23.52 -70.94 -2.72
C ALA A 290 22.56 -72.12 -3.03
N THR A 291 21.55 -71.90 -3.87
CA THR A 291 20.63 -72.94 -4.35
C THR A 291 21.38 -74.07 -5.07
N ARG A 292 22.36 -73.75 -5.92
CA ARG A 292 23.20 -74.76 -6.58
C ARG A 292 24.00 -75.58 -5.57
N MET A 293 24.65 -74.92 -4.61
CA MET A 293 25.41 -75.61 -3.55
C MET A 293 24.52 -76.51 -2.69
N ALA A 294 23.27 -76.12 -2.44
CA ALA A 294 22.29 -76.95 -1.74
C ALA A 294 21.89 -78.19 -2.56
N LEU A 295 21.63 -78.04 -3.87
CA LEU A 295 21.35 -79.17 -4.77
C LEU A 295 22.54 -80.13 -4.86
N ASP A 296 23.77 -79.62 -4.97
CA ASP A 296 25.01 -80.44 -4.98
C ASP A 296 25.24 -81.15 -3.63
N ALA A 297 24.76 -80.60 -2.51
CA ALA A 297 24.79 -81.26 -1.21
C ALA A 297 23.74 -82.38 -1.12
N VAL A 298 22.52 -82.13 -1.58
CA VAL A 298 21.43 -83.14 -1.65
C VAL A 298 21.82 -84.31 -2.55
N GLN A 299 22.38 -84.05 -3.75
CA GLN A 299 22.85 -85.09 -4.66
C GLN A 299 23.93 -85.96 -4.01
N ARG A 300 24.93 -85.35 -3.35
CA ARG A 300 25.98 -86.10 -2.63
C ARG A 300 25.44 -86.90 -1.45
N ALA A 301 24.44 -86.40 -0.73
CA ALA A 301 23.78 -87.14 0.34
C ALA A 301 23.04 -88.36 -0.23
N HIS A 302 22.25 -88.18 -1.28
CA HIS A 302 21.54 -89.26 -1.98
C HIS A 302 22.51 -90.32 -2.55
N ASP A 303 23.62 -89.91 -3.18
CA ASP A 303 24.62 -90.85 -3.70
C ASP A 303 25.35 -91.60 -2.58
N ALA A 304 25.52 -90.99 -1.41
CA ALA A 304 26.06 -91.65 -0.22
C ALA A 304 25.04 -92.63 0.39
N GLU A 305 23.74 -92.29 0.42
CA GLU A 305 22.66 -93.21 0.81
C GLU A 305 22.57 -94.39 -0.14
N LEU A 306 22.63 -94.20 -1.45
CA LEU A 306 22.68 -95.28 -2.44
C LEU A 306 23.90 -96.19 -2.25
N LYS A 307 25.08 -95.63 -1.96
CA LYS A 307 26.27 -96.43 -1.61
C LYS A 307 26.06 -97.23 -0.32
N ASN A 308 25.52 -96.61 0.72
CA ASN A 308 25.20 -97.26 2.00
C ASN A 308 24.16 -98.39 1.83
N ILE A 309 23.12 -98.17 1.01
CA ILE A 309 22.14 -99.19 0.63
C ILE A 309 22.82 -100.32 -0.14
N ASN A 310 23.69 -100.01 -1.12
CA ASN A 310 24.40 -101.03 -1.89
C ASN A 310 25.40 -101.83 -1.02
N GLU A 311 26.06 -101.20 -0.05
CA GLU A 311 26.89 -101.85 0.97
C GLU A 311 26.05 -102.75 1.89
N LYS A 312 24.86 -102.30 2.33
CA LYS A 312 23.89 -103.12 3.08
C LYS A 312 23.37 -104.29 2.25
N VAL A 313 23.02 -104.08 0.98
CA VAL A 313 22.60 -105.16 0.06
C VAL A 313 23.73 -106.14 -0.18
N ARG A 314 24.99 -105.67 -0.25
CA ARG A 314 26.18 -106.53 -0.37
C ARG A 314 26.48 -107.30 0.92
N SER A 315 26.29 -106.70 2.09
CA SER A 315 26.47 -107.41 3.38
C SER A 315 25.33 -108.39 3.66
N ILE A 316 24.10 -108.09 3.23
CA ILE A 316 22.96 -109.02 3.22
C ILE A 316 23.18 -110.15 2.19
N SER A 317 23.75 -109.86 1.01
CA SER A 317 24.14 -110.91 0.05
C SER A 317 25.31 -111.78 0.53
N GLY A 318 26.16 -111.25 1.42
CA GLY A 318 27.18 -112.04 2.12
C GLY A 318 26.60 -112.91 3.25
N ASN A 319 25.51 -112.46 3.89
CA ASN A 319 24.89 -113.10 5.05
C ASN A 319 23.38 -113.38 4.84
N ASN A 320 23.11 -114.43 4.06
CA ASN A 320 21.89 -115.27 4.03
C ASN A 320 20.48 -114.64 3.90
N ILE A 321 19.75 -115.23 2.94
CA ILE A 321 18.31 -115.54 2.91
C ILE A 321 17.57 -115.33 4.25
N SER A 322 16.62 -114.36 4.30
CA SER A 322 15.23 -114.56 4.80
C SER A 322 14.34 -113.29 4.76
N SER A 323 13.03 -113.52 4.57
CA SER A 323 11.87 -112.69 4.99
C SER A 323 11.73 -111.23 4.52
N SER A 324 11.34 -111.07 3.25
CA SER A 324 10.02 -110.60 2.77
C SER A 324 9.11 -109.69 3.64
N GLN A 325 8.52 -108.69 2.95
CA GLN A 325 7.12 -108.16 3.11
C GLN A 325 6.76 -107.47 4.44
N THR A 326 5.88 -106.45 4.57
CA THR A 326 4.93 -105.73 3.68
C THR A 326 4.69 -104.32 4.34
N ASN A 327 3.94 -103.33 3.82
CA ASN A 327 3.01 -103.23 2.70
C ASN A 327 2.96 -101.79 2.10
N ILE A 328 2.10 -101.57 1.10
CA ILE A 328 1.72 -100.25 0.56
C ILE A 328 0.32 -99.90 1.07
N SER A 329 0.07 -98.66 1.50
CA SER A 329 -1.28 -98.13 1.75
C SER A 329 -1.44 -96.76 1.10
N ALA A 330 -2.52 -96.58 0.34
CA ALA A 330 -2.85 -95.36 -0.39
C ALA A 330 -3.98 -94.59 0.29
N GLU A 331 -3.96 -93.25 0.12
CA GLU A 331 -4.94 -92.26 0.58
C GLU A 331 -5.23 -92.11 2.10
N PRO A 332 -5.63 -90.90 2.56
CA PRO A 332 -5.94 -89.69 1.78
C PRO A 332 -4.88 -88.58 1.94
N ARG A 333 -4.14 -88.24 0.88
CA ARG A 333 -3.21 -87.07 0.94
C ARG A 333 -3.94 -85.71 0.89
N ILE A 334 -5.20 -85.71 0.48
CA ILE A 334 -5.99 -84.50 0.21
C ILE A 334 -6.33 -83.75 1.50
N ASP A 335 -6.70 -84.45 2.59
CA ASP A 335 -7.09 -83.79 3.85
C ASP A 335 -5.93 -83.05 4.53
N VAL A 336 -4.72 -83.62 4.52
CA VAL A 336 -3.53 -82.98 5.15
C VAL A 336 -3.15 -81.70 4.39
N GLN A 337 -3.27 -81.72 3.05
CA GLN A 337 -2.98 -80.55 2.22
C GLN A 337 -4.09 -79.49 2.31
N SER A 338 -5.35 -79.89 2.33
CA SER A 338 -6.51 -79.03 2.59
C SER A 338 -6.40 -78.34 3.97
N THR A 339 -6.10 -79.09 5.02
CA THR A 339 -5.90 -78.57 6.38
C THR A 339 -4.75 -77.55 6.44
N ARG A 340 -3.63 -77.83 5.75
CA ARG A 340 -2.50 -76.89 5.66
C ARG A 340 -2.86 -75.61 4.90
N GLN A 341 -3.61 -75.72 3.81
CA GLN A 341 -4.07 -74.58 3.01
C GLN A 341 -5.11 -73.75 3.78
N SER A 342 -6.05 -74.39 4.47
CA SER A 342 -7.03 -73.71 5.33
C SER A 342 -6.35 -72.93 6.46
N LYS A 343 -5.37 -73.53 7.14
CA LYS A 343 -4.57 -72.85 8.18
C LYS A 343 -3.76 -71.66 7.64
N MET A 344 -3.26 -71.74 6.40
CA MET A 344 -2.58 -70.63 5.74
C MET A 344 -3.54 -69.49 5.36
N LEU A 345 -4.73 -69.83 4.86
CA LEU A 345 -5.79 -68.86 4.55
C LEU A 345 -6.30 -68.17 5.82
N GLU A 346 -6.47 -68.92 6.91
CA GLU A 346 -6.84 -68.39 8.23
C GLU A 346 -5.75 -67.44 8.76
N GLN A 347 -4.47 -67.83 8.66
CA GLN A 347 -3.35 -66.95 9.03
C GLN A 347 -3.35 -65.65 8.20
N MET A 348 -3.43 -65.73 6.87
CA MET A 348 -3.49 -64.52 6.00
C MET A 348 -4.73 -63.66 6.30
N SER A 349 -5.87 -64.27 6.63
CA SER A 349 -7.07 -63.56 7.08
C SER A 349 -6.83 -62.80 8.38
N THR A 350 -6.16 -63.42 9.37
CA THR A 350 -5.80 -62.73 10.63
C THR A 350 -4.76 -61.63 10.43
N GLU A 351 -3.78 -61.81 9.55
CA GLU A 351 -2.78 -60.78 9.21
C GLU A 351 -3.43 -59.59 8.49
N LEU A 352 -4.34 -59.84 7.54
CA LEU A 352 -5.13 -58.79 6.87
C LEU A 352 -6.05 -58.05 7.85
N ALA A 353 -6.69 -58.73 8.79
CA ALA A 353 -7.51 -58.12 9.83
C ALA A 353 -6.66 -57.24 10.77
N GLN A 354 -5.48 -57.70 11.19
CA GLN A 354 -4.54 -56.93 12.00
C GLN A 354 -4.00 -55.71 11.25
N LEU A 355 -3.62 -55.86 9.97
CA LEU A 355 -3.16 -54.75 9.13
C LEU A 355 -4.26 -53.71 8.92
N SER A 356 -5.51 -54.16 8.73
CA SER A 356 -6.68 -53.27 8.59
C SER A 356 -6.95 -52.48 9.88
N ALA A 357 -6.81 -53.12 11.04
CA ALA A 357 -6.96 -52.47 12.35
C ALA A 357 -5.82 -51.48 12.64
N LEU A 358 -4.58 -51.83 12.30
CA LEU A 358 -3.42 -50.93 12.39
C LEU A 358 -3.57 -49.70 11.48
N TYR A 359 -4.05 -49.92 10.25
CA TYR A 359 -4.31 -48.85 9.30
C TYR A 359 -5.42 -47.91 9.78
N SER A 360 -6.54 -48.44 10.29
CA SER A 360 -7.63 -47.60 10.83
C SER A 360 -7.20 -46.81 12.07
N ALA A 361 -6.40 -47.41 12.96
CA ALA A 361 -5.82 -46.70 14.11
C ALA A 361 -4.89 -45.55 13.66
N LYS A 362 -4.05 -45.79 12.64
CA LYS A 362 -3.14 -44.76 12.10
C LYS A 362 -3.88 -43.65 11.36
N CYS A 363 -4.96 -43.95 10.65
CA CYS A 363 -5.83 -42.92 10.07
C CYS A 363 -6.49 -42.04 11.15
N LEU A 364 -6.91 -42.63 12.27
CA LEU A 364 -7.45 -41.88 13.41
C LEU A 364 -6.38 -41.00 14.07
N GLU A 365 -5.16 -41.52 14.27
CA GLU A 365 -4.02 -40.76 14.80
C GLU A 365 -3.68 -39.57 13.89
N ASN A 366 -3.57 -39.77 12.58
CA ASN A 366 -3.37 -38.68 11.62
C ASN A 366 -4.47 -37.63 11.73
N SER A 367 -5.76 -38.05 11.76
CA SER A 367 -6.88 -37.12 11.91
C SER A 367 -6.82 -36.29 13.21
N GLN A 368 -6.34 -36.87 14.31
CA GLN A 368 -6.14 -36.15 15.57
C GLN A 368 -4.94 -35.20 15.53
N LEU A 369 -3.90 -35.53 14.75
CA LEU A 369 -2.75 -34.65 14.52
C LEU A 369 -3.13 -33.47 13.63
N ASP A 370 -3.94 -33.69 12.59
CA ASP A 370 -4.46 -32.64 11.70
C ASP A 370 -5.40 -31.67 12.45
N GLU A 371 -6.25 -32.20 13.35
CA GLU A 371 -7.10 -31.39 14.23
C GLU A 371 -6.26 -30.53 15.20
N LYS A 372 -5.26 -31.14 15.86
CA LYS A 372 -4.32 -30.40 16.74
C LYS A 372 -3.53 -29.34 15.98
N MET A 373 -3.09 -29.62 14.76
CA MET A 373 -2.38 -28.67 13.92
C MET A 373 -3.29 -27.49 13.54
N SER A 374 -4.54 -27.77 13.18
CA SER A 374 -5.55 -26.75 12.88
C SER A 374 -5.82 -25.84 14.08
N LEU A 375 -5.96 -26.41 15.29
CA LEU A 375 -6.11 -25.65 16.54
C LEU A 375 -4.90 -24.77 16.84
N LEU A 376 -3.67 -25.31 16.71
CA LEU A 376 -2.44 -24.53 16.95
C LEU A 376 -2.26 -23.38 15.94
N LEU A 377 -2.70 -23.55 14.69
CA LEU A 377 -2.70 -22.48 13.69
C LEU A 377 -3.74 -21.39 14.03
N ALA A 378 -4.96 -21.78 14.42
CA ALA A 378 -6.00 -20.84 14.85
C ALA A 378 -5.59 -20.06 16.11
N ASP A 379 -5.00 -20.72 17.11
CA ASP A 379 -4.47 -20.07 18.31
C ASP A 379 -3.34 -19.09 17.97
N LYS A 380 -2.47 -19.42 17.01
CA LYS A 380 -1.41 -18.51 16.54
C LYS A 380 -1.97 -17.27 15.85
N GLU A 381 -3.00 -17.43 15.01
CA GLU A 381 -3.68 -16.33 14.31
C GLU A 381 -4.44 -15.41 15.29
N ASN A 382 -5.11 -16.00 16.29
CA ASN A 382 -5.76 -15.28 17.38
C ASN A 382 -4.73 -14.53 18.26
N GLN A 383 -3.56 -15.11 18.52
CA GLN A 383 -2.49 -14.45 19.26
C GLN A 383 -1.83 -13.31 18.46
N SER A 384 -1.61 -13.45 17.14
CA SER A 384 -1.10 -12.35 16.33
C SER A 384 -2.08 -11.17 16.31
N SER A 385 -3.34 -11.43 15.97
CA SER A 385 -4.37 -10.38 15.90
C SER A 385 -4.61 -9.69 17.26
N LEU A 386 -4.55 -10.41 18.38
CA LEU A 386 -4.63 -9.81 19.71
C LEU A 386 -3.41 -8.91 20.03
N ASN A 387 -2.19 -9.34 19.66
CA ASN A 387 -0.99 -8.51 19.82
C ASN A 387 -1.03 -7.25 18.94
N ASP A 388 -1.57 -7.33 17.73
CA ASP A 388 -1.71 -6.18 16.82
C ASP A 388 -2.72 -5.16 17.39
N VAL A 389 -3.86 -5.63 17.90
CA VAL A 389 -4.83 -4.79 18.60
C VAL A 389 -4.23 -4.16 19.86
N GLU A 390 -3.47 -4.90 20.67
CA GLU A 390 -2.79 -4.36 21.85
C GLU A 390 -1.75 -3.28 21.48
N THR A 391 -0.93 -3.51 20.45
CA THR A 391 0.10 -2.54 20.04
C THR A 391 -0.52 -1.29 19.44
N GLN A 392 -1.59 -1.43 18.65
CA GLN A 392 -2.39 -0.29 18.15
C GLN A 392 -3.02 0.49 19.32
N ASN A 393 -3.60 -0.18 20.30
CA ASN A 393 -4.23 0.47 21.45
C ASN A 393 -3.19 1.23 22.31
N ARG A 394 -2.03 0.62 22.57
CA ARG A 394 -0.88 1.30 23.21
C ARG A 394 -0.39 2.51 22.39
N ARG A 395 -0.44 2.49 21.05
CA ARG A 395 -0.12 3.65 20.19
C ARG A 395 -1.15 4.75 20.35
N LEU A 396 -2.44 4.44 20.25
CA LEU A 396 -3.54 5.40 20.41
C LEU A 396 -3.51 6.08 21.79
N HIS A 397 -3.23 5.34 22.86
CA HIS A 397 -3.05 5.92 24.20
C HIS A 397 -1.88 6.90 24.31
N ARG A 398 -0.78 6.72 23.54
CA ARG A 398 0.30 7.72 23.49
C ARG A 398 -0.12 8.97 22.71
N GLU A 399 -0.80 8.78 21.58
CA GLU A 399 -1.29 9.87 20.74
C GLU A 399 -2.33 10.74 21.46
N LEU A 400 -3.25 10.12 22.22
CA LEU A 400 -4.21 10.83 23.07
C LEU A 400 -3.50 11.70 24.11
N ARG A 401 -2.52 11.15 24.86
CA ARG A 401 -1.72 11.93 25.83
C ARG A 401 -0.96 13.08 25.17
N GLN A 402 -0.45 12.89 23.96
CA GLN A 402 0.22 13.96 23.21
C GLN A 402 -0.78 15.06 22.79
N LYS A 403 -1.98 14.68 22.35
CA LYS A 403 -3.06 15.63 22.03
C LYS A 403 -3.55 16.38 23.27
N ASP A 404 -3.64 15.73 24.42
CA ASP A 404 -3.98 16.37 25.70
C ASP A 404 -2.94 17.44 26.08
N ILE A 405 -1.64 17.18 25.89
CA ILE A 405 -0.57 18.16 26.11
C ILE A 405 -0.73 19.36 25.17
N ILE A 406 -0.93 19.12 23.86
CA ILE A 406 -1.12 20.18 22.86
C ILE A 406 -2.37 21.01 23.17
N ILE A 407 -3.46 20.39 23.61
CA ILE A 407 -4.69 21.09 24.03
C ILE A 407 -4.40 22.01 25.22
N GLU A 408 -3.58 21.59 26.17
CA GLU A 408 -3.23 22.40 27.34
C GLU A 408 -2.27 23.55 26.98
N GLU A 409 -1.30 23.33 26.08
CA GLU A 409 -0.44 24.40 25.51
C GLU A 409 -1.28 25.45 24.74
N LEU A 410 -2.25 25.00 23.95
CA LEU A 410 -3.16 25.89 23.22
C LEU A 410 -4.06 26.68 24.19
N ARG A 411 -4.58 26.05 25.26
CA ARG A 411 -5.34 26.75 26.32
C ARG A 411 -4.50 27.82 27.01
N GLN A 412 -3.25 27.53 27.35
CA GLN A 412 -2.34 28.52 27.93
C GLN A 412 -2.06 29.68 26.96
N THR A 413 -1.89 29.38 25.67
CA THR A 413 -1.68 30.38 24.62
C THR A 413 -2.90 31.28 24.44
N VAL A 414 -4.11 30.70 24.40
CA VAL A 414 -5.38 31.43 24.35
C VAL A 414 -5.53 32.33 25.58
N ALA A 415 -5.35 31.80 26.79
CA ALA A 415 -5.44 32.58 28.03
C ALA A 415 -4.40 33.73 28.10
N PHE A 416 -3.21 33.56 27.52
CA PHE A 416 -2.21 34.62 27.40
C PHE A 416 -2.65 35.71 26.42
N LEU A 417 -3.15 35.33 25.24
CA LEU A 417 -3.63 36.26 24.22
C LEU A 417 -4.89 37.01 24.69
N GLU A 418 -5.78 36.36 25.44
CA GLU A 418 -6.98 36.96 26.04
C GLU A 418 -6.59 38.06 27.05
N ARG A 419 -5.65 37.78 27.97
CA ARG A 419 -5.12 38.82 28.88
C ARG A 419 -4.51 39.98 28.11
N ARG A 420 -3.62 39.70 27.15
CA ARG A 420 -2.96 40.75 26.35
C ARG A 420 -3.95 41.56 25.52
N THR A 421 -5.10 40.98 25.16
CA THR A 421 -6.18 41.69 24.46
C THR A 421 -6.94 42.58 25.43
N ALA A 422 -7.34 42.07 26.61
CA ALA A 422 -8.00 42.85 27.65
C ALA A 422 -7.15 44.04 28.14
N ASP A 423 -5.83 43.84 28.29
CA ASP A 423 -4.86 44.90 28.62
C ASP A 423 -4.81 46.02 27.55
N LEU A 424 -5.13 45.70 26.29
CA LEU A 424 -5.10 46.64 25.15
C LEU A 424 -6.45 47.30 24.87
N THR A 425 -7.58 46.61 25.13
CA THR A 425 -8.93 47.11 24.84
C THR A 425 -9.63 47.71 26.05
N GLY A 426 -9.22 47.38 27.28
CA GLY A 426 -9.86 47.84 28.51
C GLY A 426 -11.22 47.19 28.81
N GLU A 427 -11.66 46.22 27.99
CA GLU A 427 -12.89 45.45 28.19
C GLU A 427 -12.54 44.00 28.57
N GLU A 428 -12.94 43.57 29.78
CA GLU A 428 -12.96 42.16 30.15
C GLU A 428 -14.07 41.44 29.36
N LEU A 429 -13.71 40.70 28.32
CA LEU A 429 -14.63 39.83 27.56
C LEU A 429 -14.76 38.45 28.22
N PRO A 430 -15.92 38.09 28.81
CA PRO A 430 -16.08 36.83 29.53
C PRO A 430 -16.54 35.71 28.58
N VAL A 431 -15.63 35.19 27.75
CA VAL A 431 -15.92 34.00 26.92
C VAL A 431 -15.86 32.75 27.79
N LYS A 432 -17.02 32.34 28.31
CA LYS A 432 -17.20 31.03 28.95
C LYS A 432 -17.00 29.92 27.90
N TYR A 433 -15.79 29.42 27.73
CA TYR A 433 -15.58 28.13 27.08
C TYR A 433 -16.35 27.07 27.89
N GLY A 434 -17.36 26.49 27.24
CA GLY A 434 -18.23 25.51 27.84
C GLY A 434 -17.41 24.35 28.39
N ARG A 435 -17.42 24.20 29.73
CA ARG A 435 -16.80 23.06 30.41
C ARG A 435 -17.63 21.82 30.12
N PHE A 436 -17.49 21.27 28.91
CA PHE A 436 -17.87 19.90 28.62
C PHE A 436 -16.96 18.99 29.44
N ILE A 437 -17.39 18.73 30.66
CA ILE A 437 -16.93 17.61 31.44
C ILE A 437 -17.32 16.37 30.64
N PHE A 438 -16.39 15.86 29.83
CA PHE A 438 -16.38 14.43 29.54
C PHE A 438 -16.28 13.76 30.89
N SER A 439 -17.41 13.29 31.39
CA SER A 439 -17.45 12.47 32.58
C SER A 439 -16.57 11.28 32.29
N ASN A 440 -15.52 11.08 33.09
CA ASN A 440 -14.72 9.88 33.03
C ASN A 440 -15.62 8.69 33.36
N VAL A 441 -16.20 8.09 32.32
CA VAL A 441 -16.64 6.70 32.36
C VAL A 441 -15.36 5.87 32.38
N LEU A 442 -14.74 5.86 33.56
CA LEU A 442 -13.85 4.80 34.01
C LEU A 442 -14.68 3.51 33.98
N CYS A 443 -14.74 2.91 32.80
CA CYS A 443 -15.14 1.53 32.67
C CYS A 443 -13.96 0.70 33.17
N GLU A 444 -13.84 0.59 34.50
CA GLU A 444 -13.08 -0.47 35.13
C GLU A 444 -13.77 -1.80 34.78
N CYS A 445 -13.47 -2.32 33.59
CA CYS A 445 -13.71 -3.71 33.24
C CYS A 445 -12.78 -4.57 34.10
N ASN A 446 -13.19 -4.78 35.36
CA ASN A 446 -12.60 -5.77 36.25
C ASN A 446 -12.55 -7.12 35.52
N SER A 447 -11.34 -7.67 35.36
CA SER A 447 -11.06 -8.81 34.49
C SER A 447 -11.57 -10.17 35.02
N ASP A 448 -12.45 -10.18 36.03
CA ASP A 448 -12.72 -11.33 36.91
C ASP A 448 -14.15 -11.91 36.83
N GLN A 449 -15.05 -11.41 35.96
CA GLN A 449 -16.45 -11.87 35.89
C GLN A 449 -16.98 -12.31 34.52
N ILE A 450 -16.17 -13.01 33.71
CA ILE A 450 -16.69 -13.84 32.61
C ILE A 450 -16.36 -15.32 32.84
N LYS A 451 -16.95 -15.88 33.90
CA LYS A 451 -17.22 -17.32 34.01
C LYS A 451 -18.69 -17.59 33.69
N LEU A 452 -19.06 -17.46 32.41
CA LEU A 452 -20.36 -17.91 31.93
C LEU A 452 -20.27 -19.32 31.33
N ARG A 453 -20.25 -20.30 32.25
CA ARG A 453 -21.10 -21.50 32.20
C ARG A 453 -21.68 -21.88 30.83
N ILE A 454 -20.96 -22.72 30.10
CA ILE A 454 -21.56 -23.63 29.11
C ILE A 454 -21.65 -25.01 29.78
N THR A 455 -22.89 -25.48 29.93
CA THR A 455 -23.29 -26.88 30.18
C THR A 455 -24.31 -27.23 29.13
#